data_AF-A0A9E4TJ28-F1
#
_entry.id   AF-A0A9E4TJ28-F1
#
_cell.length_a   1.000
_cell.length_b   1.000
_cell.length_c   1.000
_cell.angle_alpha   90.00
_cell.angle_beta   90.00
_cell.angle_gamma   90.00
#
_symmetry.space_group_name_H-M   'P 1'
#
loop_
_entity.id
_entity.type
_entity.pdbx_description
1 polymer ?
#
loop_
_entity_poly.entity_id
_entity_poly.type
_entity_poly.pdbx_seq_one_letter_code
_entity_poly.pdbx_strand_id
1 'polypeptide(L)' 'RIVFYVSDVDALYESAVANSLDPDSTPRDAEWGERYFHLTDPDGHQLSFAKRLTSPT' A
#
# COMPACT_ATOMS: atom_id res chain seq x y z
N ARG A 1 0.87 -12.37 -6.19
CA ARG A 1 0.49 -11.21 -5.37
C ARG A 1 0.66 -11.57 -3.90
N ILE A 2 1.35 -10.74 -3.13
CA ILE A 2 1.53 -10.89 -1.68
C ILE A 2 0.98 -9.63 -1.00
N VAL A 3 0.39 -9.78 0.18
CA VAL A 3 -0.13 -8.67 0.99
C VAL A 3 0.68 -8.56 2.28
N PHE A 4 1.25 -7.37 2.51
CA PHE A 4 1.93 -7.00 3.74
C PHE A 4 1.01 -6.08 4.54
N TYR A 5 0.73 -6.46 5.79
CA TYR A 5 0.06 -5.56 6.71
C TYR A 5 1.09 -4.64 7.37
N VAL A 6 0.83 -3.33 7.26
CA VAL A 6 1.73 -2.28 7.73
C VAL A 6 1.00 -1.37 8.71
N SER A 7 1.76 -0.73 9.61
CA SER A 7 1.20 0.18 10.61
C SER A 7 0.71 1.49 10.02
N ASP A 8 1.33 1.93 8.93
CA ASP A 8 1.05 3.18 8.23
C ASP A 8 1.30 2.99 6.73
N VAL A 9 0.25 3.18 5.93
CA VAL A 9 0.28 2.97 4.48
C VAL A 9 0.81 4.20 3.77
N ASP A 10 0.50 5.39 4.25
CA ASP A 10 0.90 6.66 3.66
C ASP A 10 2.39 6.90 3.86
N ALA A 11 2.88 6.69 5.08
CA ALA A 11 4.30 6.83 5.38
C ALA A 11 5.16 5.87 4.53
N LEU A 12 4.69 4.64 4.31
CA LEU A 12 5.40 3.68 3.48
C LEU A 12 5.35 4.06 1.99
N TYR A 13 4.21 4.56 1.50
CA TYR A 13 4.10 5.07 0.14
C TYR A 13 5.04 6.26 -0.10
N GLU A 14 5.07 7.24 0.80
CA GLU A 14 5.98 8.39 0.71
C GLU A 14 7.44 7.94 0.70
N SER A 15 7.80 6.99 1.57
CA SER A 15 9.13 6.39 1.58
C SER A 15 9.45 5.69 0.25
N ALA A 16 8.50 4.98 -0.35
CA ALA A 16 8.70 4.31 -1.63
C ALA A 16 9.00 5.32 -2.75
N VAL A 17 8.17 6.37 -2.87
CA VAL A 17 8.36 7.45 -3.85
C VAL A 17 9.69 8.17 -3.63
N ALA A 18 10.05 8.48 -2.38
CA ALA A 18 11.34 9.12 -2.04
C ALA A 18 12.55 8.27 -2.45
N ASN A 19 12.39 6.94 -2.49
CA ASN A 19 13.42 6.01 -2.96
C ASN A 19 13.32 5.70 -4.47
N SER A 20 12.60 6.52 -5.24
CA SER A 20 12.43 6.37 -6.69
C SER A 20 11.81 5.03 -7.12
N LEU A 21 11.01 4.44 -6.24
CA LEU A 21 10.14 3.34 -6.61
C LEU A 21 8.88 3.87 -7.29
N ASP A 22 8.20 3.02 -8.06
CA ASP A 22 7.01 3.36 -8.84
C ASP A 22 5.79 2.58 -8.33
N PRO A 23 5.08 3.06 -7.29
CA PRO A 23 3.81 2.48 -6.89
C PRO A 23 2.76 2.57 -8.01
N ASP A 24 2.00 1.50 -8.21
CA ASP A 24 0.97 1.42 -9.26
C ASP A 24 -0.19 2.42 -9.02
N SER A 25 -0.35 2.95 -7.81
CA SER A 25 -1.34 3.95 -7.44
C SER A 25 -1.00 4.65 -6.12
N THR A 26 -1.62 5.81 -5.87
CA THR A 26 -1.60 6.45 -4.55
C THR A 26 -2.42 5.63 -3.53
N PRO A 27 -2.12 5.72 -2.22
CA PRO A 27 -2.90 5.05 -1.20
C PRO A 27 -4.38 5.45 -1.21
N ARG A 28 -5.26 4.46 -1.14
CA ARG A 28 -6.70 4.68 -1.09
C ARG A 28 -7.41 3.73 -0.13
N ASP A 29 -8.57 4.16 0.32
CA ASP A 29 -9.45 3.35 1.15
C ASP A 29 -10.31 2.46 0.26
N ALA A 30 -10.35 1.18 0.58
CA ALA A 30 -11.06 0.17 -0.15
C ALA A 30 -12.47 -0.05 0.41
N GLU A 31 -13.37 -0.53 -0.44
CA GLU A 31 -14.74 -0.90 -0.03
C GLU A 31 -14.78 -2.02 1.02
N TRP A 32 -13.72 -2.83 1.11
CA TRP A 32 -13.57 -3.90 2.11
C TRP A 32 -12.93 -3.43 3.43
N GLY A 33 -12.77 -2.11 3.63
CA GLY A 33 -12.32 -1.54 4.91
C GLY A 33 -10.82 -1.57 5.13
N GLU A 34 -10.01 -1.38 4.09
CA GLU A 34 -8.55 -1.27 4.20
C GLU A 34 -8.03 -0.05 3.46
N ARG A 35 -7.03 0.62 4.02
CA ARG A 35 -6.18 1.57 3.30
C ARG A 35 -5.06 0.79 2.64
N TYR A 36 -4.76 1.02 1.37
CA TYR A 36 -3.72 0.27 0.66
C TYR A 36 -3.15 0.98 -0.56
N PHE A 37 -1.96 0.54 -1.00
CA PHE A 37 -1.41 0.77 -2.34
C PHE A 37 -0.71 -0.49 -2.87
N HIS A 38 -0.39 -0.49 -4.17
CA HIS A 38 0.34 -1.57 -4.84
C HIS A 38 1.64 -1.06 -5.43
N LEU A 39 2.62 -1.95 -5.53
CA LEU A 39 3.88 -1.73 -6.23
C LEU A 39 4.24 -3.01 -6.98
N THR A 40 4.69 -2.88 -8.21
CA THR A 40 5.27 -3.99 -8.97
C THR A 40 6.79 -3.97 -8.82
N ASP A 41 7.37 -5.06 -8.32
CA ASP A 41 8.83 -5.16 -8.21
C ASP A 41 9.50 -5.40 -9.58
N PRO A 42 10.84 -5.26 -9.68
CA PRO A 42 11.55 -5.45 -10.95
C PRO A 42 11.40 -6.84 -11.59
N ASP A 43 11.04 -7.85 -10.80
CA ASP A 43 10.79 -9.22 -11.28
C ASP A 43 9.34 -9.40 -11.76
N GLY A 44 8.52 -8.35 -11.69
CA GLY A 44 7.13 -8.34 -12.13
C GLY A 44 6.14 -8.85 -11.09
N HIS A 45 6.54 -8.94 -9.81
CA HIS A 45 5.65 -9.37 -8.75
C HIS A 45 4.90 -8.18 -8.13
N GLN A 46 3.57 -8.28 -8.11
CA GLN A 46 2.75 -7.29 -7.41
C GLN A 46 2.79 -7.51 -5.90
N LEU A 47 3.26 -6.47 -5.20
CA LEU A 47 3.26 -6.33 -3.75
C LEU A 47 2.13 -5.38 -3.33
N SER A 48 1.38 -5.76 -2.31
CA SER A 48 0.29 -4.95 -1.75
C SER A 48 0.60 -4.60 -0.31
N PHE A 49 0.54 -3.32 0.02
CA PHE A 49 0.74 -2.83 1.39
C PHE A 49 -0.58 -2.30 1.91
N ALA A 50 -1.07 -2.84 3.01
CA ALA A 50 -2.41 -2.56 3.50
C ALA A 50 -2.46 -2.37 5.02
N LYS A 51 -3.46 -1.62 5.48
CA LYS A 51 -3.84 -1.48 6.88
C LYS A 51 -5.35 -1.55 6.99
N ARG A 52 -5.86 -2.32 7.94
CA ARG A 52 -7.29 -2.31 8.26
C ARG A 52 -7.71 -0.94 8.77
N LEU A 53 -8.78 -0.40 8.19
CA LEU A 53 -9.45 0.76 8.73
C LEU A 53 -10.27 0.32 9.93
N THR A 54 -10.06 0.97 11.07
CA THR A 54 -10.99 0.82 12.20
C THR A 54 -12.26 1.58 11.85
N SER A 55 -13.41 0.92 11.92
CA SER A 55 -14.69 1.62 11.81
C SER A 55 -14.74 2.77 12.82
N PRO A 56 -15.26 3.95 12.45
CA PRO A 56 -15.51 4.99 13.43
C PRO A 56 -16.44 4.42 14.51
N THR A 57 -16.03 4.52 15.77
CA THR A 57 -16.85 4.14 16.93
C THR A 57 -17.98 5.15 17.11
#